data_AF-A0AAN0N563-F1
#
_entry.id   AF-A0AAN0N563-F1
#
_cell.length_a   1.000
_cell.length_b   1.000
_cell.length_c   1.000
_cell.angle_alpha   90.00
_cell.angle_beta   90.00
_cell.angle_gamma   90.00
#
_symmetry.space_group_name_H-M   'P 1'
#
loop_
_entity.id
_entity.type
_entity.pdbx_description
1 polymer ?
#
loop_
_entity_poly.entity_id
_entity_poly.type
_entity_poly.pdbx_seq_one_letter_code
_entity_poly.pdbx_strand_id
1 'polypeptide(L)'
;MDMKAELKALRERAHTLEDTIEDIDYQLERAIHAVAGATDDVGHAIMVLTERQKTHAGFMFEFGKVTAQIEDLENRIREQDERGTERLAVQEWEAEVPAMQEDHLDWLRPVLDAPEPEQQDTVQDERHPHYEGEERMLREMEREDVKPEDYLDWWKR
;
A
#
# COMPACT_ATOMS: atom_id res chain seq x y z
N MET A 1 24.01 -5.40 9.27
CA MET A 1 24.09 -5.32 7.78
C MET A 1 23.79 -3.88 7.43
N ASP A 2 24.62 -3.24 6.61
CA ASP A 2 24.36 -1.87 6.15
C ASP A 2 23.26 -1.89 5.08
N MET A 3 22.05 -1.46 5.45
CA MET A 3 20.89 -1.47 4.55
C MET A 3 21.12 -0.63 3.29
N LYS A 4 21.96 0.41 3.37
CA LYS A 4 22.30 1.25 2.21
C LYS A 4 23.22 0.52 1.25
N ALA A 5 24.17 -0.27 1.77
CA ALA A 5 25.03 -1.12 0.94
C ALA A 5 24.22 -2.24 0.26
N GLU A 6 23.28 -2.86 0.97
CA GLU A 6 22.39 -3.88 0.42
C GLU A 6 21.48 -3.31 -0.68
N LEU A 7 20.86 -2.15 -0.44
CA LEU A 7 20.05 -1.44 -1.43
C LEU A 7 20.86 -1.13 -2.70
N LYS A 8 22.12 -0.70 -2.55
CA LYS A 8 23.00 -0.43 -3.69
C LYS A 8 23.26 -1.72 -4.50
N ALA A 9 23.56 -2.82 -3.83
CA ALA A 9 23.81 -4.11 -4.49
C ALA A 9 22.57 -4.61 -5.23
N LEU A 10 21.37 -4.45 -4.66
CA LEU A 10 20.12 -4.83 -5.33
C LEU A 10 19.85 -3.96 -6.56
N ARG A 11 20.11 -2.64 -6.48
CA ARG A 11 19.97 -1.74 -7.63
C ARG A 11 20.93 -2.09 -8.77
N GLU A 12 22.18 -2.42 -8.44
CA GLU A 12 23.16 -2.88 -9.43
C GLU A 12 22.73 -4.21 -10.09
N ARG A 13 22.19 -5.13 -9.30
CA ARG A 13 21.61 -6.37 -9.82
C ARG A 13 20.40 -6.11 -10.71
N ALA A 14 19.50 -5.20 -10.32
CA ALA A 14 18.34 -4.83 -11.12
C ALA A 14 18.76 -4.28 -12.48
N HIS A 15 19.75 -3.38 -12.50
CA HIS A 15 20.29 -2.84 -13.74
C HIS A 15 20.92 -3.91 -14.63
N THR A 16 21.69 -4.82 -14.03
CA THR A 16 22.27 -5.96 -14.78
C THR A 16 21.19 -6.85 -15.38
N LEU A 17 20.10 -7.10 -14.64
CA LEU A 17 18.96 -7.89 -15.12
C LEU A 17 18.25 -7.18 -16.29
N GLU A 18 18.03 -5.87 -16.18
CA GLU A 18 17.45 -5.03 -17.23
C GLU A 18 18.28 -5.10 -18.53
N ASP A 19 19.60 -4.92 -18.44
CA ASP A 19 20.51 -5.05 -19.59
C ASP A 19 20.42 -6.44 -20.25
N THR A 20 20.34 -7.50 -19.44
CA THR A 20 20.20 -8.87 -19.98
C THR A 20 18.84 -9.14 -20.63
N ILE A 21 17.79 -8.51 -20.12
CA ILE A 21 16.44 -8.59 -20.70
C ILE A 21 16.45 -7.91 -22.07
N GLU A 22 17.01 -6.70 -22.17
CA GLU A 22 17.11 -5.95 -23.43
C GLU A 22 17.92 -6.70 -24.51
N ASP A 23 19.04 -7.33 -24.12
CA ASP A 23 19.82 -8.16 -25.05
C ASP A 23 19.00 -9.37 -25.57
N ILE A 24 18.21 -10.01 -24.71
CA ILE A 24 17.36 -11.14 -25.11
C ILE A 24 16.23 -10.67 -26.03
N ASP A 25 15.62 -9.53 -25.75
CA ASP A 25 14.58 -8.94 -26.59
C ASP A 25 15.12 -8.64 -27.99
N TYR A 26 16.32 -8.08 -28.09
CA TYR A 26 17.00 -7.88 -29.37
C TYR A 26 17.26 -9.21 -30.10
N GLN A 27 17.70 -10.25 -29.39
CA GLN A 27 17.90 -11.58 -29.98
C GLN A 27 16.58 -12.20 -30.47
N LEU A 28 15.49 -12.02 -29.73
CA LEU A 28 14.15 -12.49 -30.10
C LEU A 28 13.67 -11.78 -31.37
N GLU A 29 13.76 -10.44 -31.44
CA GLU A 29 13.41 -9.68 -32.65
C GLU A 29 14.20 -10.16 -33.87
N ARG A 30 15.52 -10.31 -33.72
CA ARG A 30 16.39 -10.79 -34.80
C ARG A 30 15.98 -12.19 -35.28
N ALA A 31 15.67 -13.10 -34.36
CA ALA A 31 15.24 -14.45 -34.70
C ALA A 31 13.85 -14.46 -35.37
N ILE A 32 12.92 -13.61 -34.94
CA ILE A 32 11.61 -13.42 -35.60
C ILE A 32 11.81 -12.97 -37.05
N HIS A 33 12.69 -12.00 -37.28
CA HIS A 33 13.01 -11.52 -38.63
C HIS A 33 13.64 -12.60 -39.51
N ALA A 34 14.50 -13.46 -38.94
CA ALA A 34 15.10 -14.58 -39.67
C ALA A 34 14.04 -15.63 -40.08
N VAL A 35 13.06 -15.91 -39.22
CA VAL A 35 11.92 -16.79 -39.57
C VAL A 35 11.08 -16.16 -40.69
N ALA A 36 10.75 -14.87 -40.57
CA ALA A 36 9.94 -14.16 -41.55
C ALA A 36 10.63 -14.06 -42.93
N GLY A 37 11.96 -13.94 -42.95
CA GLY A 37 12.76 -13.91 -44.17
C GLY A 37 12.99 -15.27 -44.83
N ALA A 38 12.54 -16.38 -44.21
CA ALA A 38 12.85 -17.74 -44.63
C ALA A 38 14.35 -17.99 -44.89
N THR A 39 15.22 -17.26 -44.18
CA THR A 39 16.67 -17.26 -44.39
C THR A 39 17.37 -18.43 -43.68
N ASP A 40 16.69 -19.07 -42.74
CA ASP A 40 17.20 -20.16 -41.89
C ASP A 40 16.22 -21.34 -41.83
N ASP A 41 16.67 -22.48 -41.30
CA ASP A 41 15.79 -23.61 -40.97
C ASP A 41 14.76 -23.15 -39.92
N VAL A 42 13.51 -22.98 -40.38
CA VAL A 42 12.38 -22.51 -39.58
C VAL A 42 12.18 -23.35 -38.31
N GLY A 43 12.43 -24.66 -38.37
CA GLY A 43 12.31 -25.53 -37.20
C GLY A 43 13.34 -25.20 -36.13
N HIS A 44 14.58 -24.97 -36.53
CA HIS A 44 15.65 -24.54 -35.64
C HIS A 44 15.37 -23.15 -35.05
N ALA A 45 14.93 -22.21 -35.87
CA ALA A 45 14.63 -20.85 -35.41
C ALA A 45 13.45 -20.80 -34.42
N ILE A 46 12.39 -21.60 -34.61
CA ILE A 46 11.28 -21.71 -33.65
C ILE A 46 11.77 -22.29 -32.31
N MET A 47 12.65 -23.29 -32.34
CA MET A 47 13.23 -23.87 -31.12
C MET A 47 14.03 -22.81 -30.34
N VAL A 48 14.90 -22.06 -31.02
CA VAL A 48 15.70 -20.97 -30.42
C VAL A 48 14.80 -19.89 -29.84
N LEU A 49 13.74 -19.48 -30.56
CA LEU A 49 12.76 -18.51 -30.06
C LEU A 49 12.07 -18.99 -28.78
N THR A 50 11.65 -20.25 -28.75
CA THR A 50 10.96 -20.83 -27.59
C THR A 50 11.88 -20.90 -26.37
N GLU A 51 13.16 -21.25 -26.57
CA GLU A 51 14.16 -21.27 -25.51
C GLU A 51 14.42 -19.86 -24.97
N ARG A 52 14.67 -18.89 -25.86
CA ARG A 52 14.92 -17.49 -25.49
C ARG A 52 13.73 -16.86 -24.79
N GLN A 53 12.50 -17.13 -25.23
CA GLN A 53 11.29 -16.66 -24.57
C GLN A 53 11.18 -17.19 -23.13
N LYS A 54 11.53 -18.45 -22.88
CA LYS A 54 11.53 -19.02 -21.52
C LYS A 54 12.57 -18.35 -20.64
N THR A 55 13.78 -18.13 -21.19
CA THR A 55 14.85 -17.42 -20.48
C THR A 55 14.44 -15.97 -20.16
N HIS A 56 13.86 -15.26 -21.12
CA HIS A 56 13.32 -13.92 -20.94
C HIS A 56 12.28 -13.86 -19.81
N ALA A 57 11.31 -14.78 -19.81
CA ALA A 57 10.31 -14.86 -18.75
C ALA A 57 10.94 -15.12 -17.36
N GLY A 58 12.00 -15.93 -17.31
CA GLY A 58 12.77 -16.17 -16.08
C GLY A 58 13.45 -14.90 -15.56
N PHE A 59 14.11 -14.14 -16.43
CA PHE A 59 14.76 -12.89 -16.03
C PHE A 59 13.76 -11.80 -15.63
N MET A 60 12.64 -11.67 -16.35
CA MET A 60 11.56 -10.75 -15.96
C MET A 60 11.00 -11.07 -14.57
N PHE A 61 10.83 -12.36 -14.25
CA PHE A 61 10.43 -12.78 -12.91
C PHE A 61 11.48 -12.42 -11.84
N GLU A 62 12.76 -12.67 -12.11
CA GLU A 62 13.83 -12.29 -11.20
C GLU A 62 13.93 -10.77 -11.01
N PHE A 63 13.76 -10.01 -12.08
CA PHE A 63 13.75 -8.55 -12.05
C PHE A 63 12.63 -8.05 -11.14
N GLY A 64 11.40 -8.55 -11.33
CA GLY A 64 10.27 -8.21 -10.46
C GLY A 64 10.48 -8.57 -8.99
N LYS A 65 11.21 -9.66 -8.71
CA LYS A 65 11.58 -10.01 -7.32
C LYS A 65 12.57 -9.00 -6.74
N VAL A 66 13.59 -8.62 -7.51
CA VAL A 66 14.61 -7.66 -7.05
C VAL A 66 13.99 -6.27 -6.85
N THR A 67 13.09 -5.81 -7.74
CA THR A 67 12.41 -4.52 -7.57
C THR A 67 11.54 -4.51 -6.30
N ALA A 68 10.79 -5.57 -6.02
CA ALA A 68 10.02 -5.68 -4.78
C ALA A 68 10.92 -5.66 -3.52
N GLN A 69 12.11 -6.26 -3.59
CA GLN A 69 13.09 -6.22 -2.50
C GLN A 69 13.68 -4.82 -2.29
N ILE A 70 13.92 -4.09 -3.38
CA ILE A 70 14.37 -2.68 -3.35
C ILE A 70 13.32 -1.83 -2.64
N GLU A 71 12.05 -1.93 -3.04
CA GLU A 71 10.95 -1.16 -2.46
C GLU A 71 10.77 -1.44 -0.96
N ASP A 72 10.81 -2.71 -0.54
CA ASP A 72 10.73 -3.09 0.88
C ASP A 72 11.90 -2.50 1.68
N LEU A 73 13.13 -2.56 1.17
CA LEU A 73 14.29 -1.99 1.84
C LEU A 73 14.26 -0.46 1.89
N GLU A 74 13.82 0.20 0.82
CA GLU A 74 13.66 1.66 0.80
C GLU A 74 12.62 2.12 1.83
N ASN A 75 11.50 1.40 1.95
CA ASN A 75 10.49 1.68 2.96
C ASN A 75 11.05 1.49 4.37
N ARG A 76 11.81 0.42 4.63
CA ARG A 76 12.44 0.19 5.95
C ARG A 76 13.45 1.26 6.32
N ILE A 77 14.27 1.71 5.35
CA ILE A 77 15.22 2.81 5.58
C ILE A 77 14.46 4.09 5.92
N ARG A 78 13.39 4.40 5.16
CA ARG A 78 12.54 5.57 5.41
C ARG A 78 11.91 5.53 6.80
N GLU A 79 11.30 4.40 7.19
CA GLU A 79 10.73 4.21 8.52
C GLU A 79 11.77 4.37 9.63
N GLN A 80 13.01 3.93 9.42
CA GLN A 80 14.07 4.11 10.41
C GLN A 80 14.47 5.58 10.57
N ASP A 81 14.56 6.31 9.46
CA ASP A 81 14.87 7.74 9.48
C ASP A 81 13.72 8.53 10.14
N GLU A 82 12.46 8.21 9.84
CA GLU A 82 11.27 8.84 10.42
C GLU A 82 11.10 8.57 11.92
N ARG A 83 11.32 7.33 12.38
CA ARG A 83 11.27 6.98 13.81
C ARG A 83 12.25 7.79 14.65
N GLY A 84 13.39 8.18 14.08
CA GLY A 84 14.37 9.04 14.77
C GLY A 84 13.78 10.43 15.02
N THR A 85 13.16 11.03 14.01
CA THR A 85 12.50 12.33 14.11
C THR A 85 11.26 12.31 14.98
N GLU A 86 10.43 11.26 14.89
CA GLU A 86 9.25 11.10 15.75
C GLU A 86 9.61 11.02 17.23
N ARG A 87 10.65 10.26 17.58
CA ARG A 87 11.11 10.17 18.98
C ARG A 87 11.60 11.51 19.52
N LEU A 88 12.28 12.29 18.71
CA LEU A 88 12.74 13.63 19.10
C LEU A 88 11.55 14.58 19.26
N ALA A 89 10.58 14.55 18.33
CA ALA A 89 9.36 15.34 18.43
C ALA A 89 8.51 14.98 19.65
N VAL A 90 8.39 13.69 19.99
CA VAL A 90 7.71 13.23 21.21
C VAL A 90 8.44 13.72 22.46
N GLN A 91 9.77 13.64 22.51
CA GLN A 91 10.55 14.13 23.64
C GLN A 91 10.46 15.64 23.82
N GLU A 92 10.46 16.40 22.72
CA GLU A 92 10.27 17.85 22.73
C GLU A 92 8.86 18.21 23.22
N TRP A 93 7.84 17.51 22.73
CA TRP A 93 6.46 17.69 23.19
C TRP A 93 6.29 17.35 24.68
N GLU A 94 6.85 16.21 25.15
CA GLU A 94 6.83 15.84 26.57
C GLU A 94 7.60 16.83 27.46
N ALA A 95 8.66 17.47 26.95
CA ALA A 95 9.44 18.47 27.68
C ALA A 95 8.74 19.84 27.73
N GLU A 96 7.93 20.17 26.72
CA GLU A 96 7.15 21.40 26.65
C GLU A 96 5.84 21.32 27.47
N VAL A 97 5.34 20.12 27.77
CA VAL A 97 4.21 19.94 28.70
C VAL A 97 4.70 20.25 30.12
N PRO A 98 4.22 21.32 30.78
CA PRO A 98 4.57 21.59 32.16
C PRO A 98 4.13 20.40 33.03
N ALA A 99 4.94 20.01 34.01
CA ALA A 99 4.65 18.95 34.98
C ALA A 99 3.47 19.27 35.94
N MET A 100 2.55 20.13 35.52
CA MET A 100 1.27 20.33 36.15
C MET A 100 0.32 19.24 35.63
N GLN A 101 0.20 18.18 36.42
CA GLN A 101 -1.06 17.43 36.54
C GLN A 101 -2.13 18.39 37.08
N GLU A 102 -2.48 19.42 36.33
CA GLU A 102 -3.79 20.02 36.49
C GLU A 102 -4.76 19.03 35.88
N ASP A 103 -5.76 18.65 36.66
CA ASP A 103 -6.80 17.71 36.31
C ASP A 103 -7.57 18.27 35.12
N HIS A 104 -7.09 18.00 33.90
CA HIS A 104 -7.64 18.51 32.64
C HIS A 104 -9.05 17.96 32.34
N LEU A 105 -9.71 17.35 33.33
CA LEU A 105 -11.09 16.90 33.33
C LEU A 105 -12.01 17.87 34.10
N ASP A 106 -11.54 19.05 34.47
CA ASP A 106 -12.39 20.08 35.10
C ASP A 106 -13.60 20.48 34.25
N TRP A 107 -13.54 20.29 32.92
CA TRP A 107 -14.67 20.48 32.00
C TRP A 107 -15.70 19.32 32.04
N LEU A 108 -15.33 18.16 32.59
CA LEU A 108 -16.19 16.99 32.78
C LEU A 108 -16.86 16.94 34.17
N ARG A 109 -16.28 17.62 35.18
CA ARG A 109 -16.87 17.70 36.53
C ARG A 109 -18.32 18.22 36.56
N PRO A 110 -18.72 19.23 35.77
CA PRO A 110 -20.11 19.69 35.78
C PRO A 110 -21.14 18.62 35.36
N VAL A 111 -20.72 17.61 34.57
CA VAL A 111 -21.59 16.52 34.11
C VAL A 111 -21.62 15.37 35.14
N LEU A 112 -20.53 15.16 35.87
CA LEU A 112 -20.40 14.09 36.87
C LEU A 112 -20.95 14.47 38.26
N ASP A 113 -20.91 15.75 38.61
CA ASP A 113 -21.45 16.29 39.88
C ASP A 113 -22.92 16.70 39.79
N ALA A 114 -23.56 16.53 38.62
CA ALA A 114 -24.99 16.74 38.47
C ALA A 114 -25.76 15.64 39.23
N PRO A 115 -26.69 15.99 40.14
CA PRO A 115 -27.54 14.98 40.76
C PRO A 115 -28.31 14.25 39.65
N GLU A 116 -28.29 12.92 39.68
CA GLU A 116 -29.09 12.09 38.77
C GLU A 116 -30.53 12.61 38.77
N PRO A 117 -31.09 12.97 37.61
CA PRO A 117 -32.48 13.40 37.56
C PRO A 117 -33.33 12.19 37.99
N GLU A 118 -34.04 12.39 39.11
CA GLU A 118 -35.01 11.44 39.62
C GLU A 118 -35.95 11.02 38.47
N GLN A 119 -36.01 9.72 38.26
CA GLN A 119 -36.94 9.05 37.35
C GLN A 119 -38.37 9.51 37.68
N GLN A 120 -38.92 10.40 36.86
CA GLN A 120 -40.36 10.62 36.77
C GLN A 120 -40.84 10.11 35.42
N ASP A 121 -41.43 8.93 35.47
CA ASP A 121 -42.27 8.34 34.44
C ASP A 121 -43.28 9.37 33.90
N THR A 122 -43.00 9.93 32.73
CA THR A 122 -44.03 10.39 31.81
C THR A 122 -43.66 9.96 30.40
N VAL A 123 -44.40 8.96 29.94
CA VAL A 123 -44.43 8.46 28.57
C VAL A 123 -44.91 9.58 27.64
N GLN A 124 -44.00 10.17 26.84
CA GLN A 124 -44.30 10.68 25.51
C GLN A 124 -43.02 10.95 24.71
N ASP A 125 -42.63 9.93 23.94
CA ASP A 125 -42.42 10.05 22.49
C ASP A 125 -41.47 11.15 21.98
N GLU A 126 -40.16 10.98 22.18
CA GLU A 126 -39.15 11.50 21.24
C GLU A 126 -38.09 10.42 20.99
N ARG A 127 -38.45 9.45 20.15
CA ARG A 127 -37.50 8.53 19.54
C ARG A 127 -36.51 9.35 18.72
N HIS A 128 -35.25 9.34 19.15
CA HIS A 128 -34.14 9.94 18.42
C HIS A 128 -34.17 9.56 16.93
N PRO A 129 -34.15 10.51 15.98
CA PRO A 129 -34.21 10.22 14.53
C PRO A 129 -32.94 9.55 13.98
N HIS A 130 -31.95 9.25 14.80
CA HIS A 130 -30.62 8.84 14.35
C HIS A 130 -30.49 7.37 13.97
N TYR A 131 -31.41 6.50 14.40
CA TYR A 131 -31.32 5.07 14.14
C TYR A 131 -31.91 4.63 12.79
N GLU A 132 -32.76 5.44 12.14
CA GLU A 132 -33.34 5.08 10.84
C GLU A 132 -32.33 5.18 9.67
N GLY A 133 -31.28 6.00 9.83
CA GLY A 133 -30.23 6.15 8.83
C GLY A 133 -29.32 4.93 8.72
N GLU A 134 -29.00 4.31 9.85
CA GLU A 134 -28.08 3.16 9.92
C GLU A 134 -28.70 1.88 9.33
N GLU A 135 -29.96 1.59 9.64
CA GLU A 135 -30.66 0.44 9.04
C GLU A 135 -30.83 0.59 7.51
N ARG A 136 -31.01 1.82 7.03
CA ARG A 136 -31.13 2.10 5.59
C ARG A 136 -29.80 1.90 4.87
N MET A 137 -28.71 2.33 5.51
CA MET A 137 -27.35 2.17 5.00
C MET A 137 -26.93 0.70 4.93
N LEU A 138 -27.28 -0.09 5.96
CA LEU A 138 -27.03 -1.53 5.97
C LEU A 138 -27.82 -2.28 4.90
N ARG A 139 -29.09 -1.91 4.67
CA ARG A 139 -29.88 -2.47 3.54
C ARG A 139 -29.39 -2.06 2.16
N GLU A 140 -28.77 -0.89 2.02
CA GLU A 140 -28.12 -0.47 0.77
C GLU A 140 -26.80 -1.22 0.53
N MET A 141 -26.03 -1.52 1.58
CA MET A 141 -24.82 -2.35 1.47
C MET A 141 -25.10 -3.81 1.13
N GLU A 142 -26.24 -4.36 1.56
CA GLU A 142 -26.63 -5.76 1.28
C GLU A 142 -27.30 -5.97 -0.09
N ARG A 143 -27.48 -4.94 -0.92
CA ARG A 143 -28.00 -5.11 -2.28
C ARG A 143 -26.93 -5.71 -3.20
N GLU A 144 -27.07 -6.99 -3.51
CA GLU A 144 -26.24 -7.78 -4.46
C GLU A 144 -26.19 -7.23 -5.91
N ASP A 145 -26.98 -6.20 -6.25
CA ASP A 145 -27.07 -5.66 -7.61
C ASP A 145 -26.16 -4.43 -7.88
N VAL A 146 -25.39 -3.95 -6.89
CA VAL A 146 -24.53 -2.77 -7.08
C VAL A 146 -23.16 -3.18 -7.63
N LYS A 147 -22.86 -2.75 -8.86
CA LYS A 147 -21.54 -2.98 -9.47
C LYS A 147 -20.45 -2.20 -8.72
N PRO A 148 -19.21 -2.71 -8.63
CA PRO A 148 -18.13 -2.13 -7.80
C PRO A 148 -17.66 -0.71 -8.16
N GLU A 149 -18.20 -0.11 -9.23
CA GLU A 149 -17.74 1.18 -9.76
C GLU A 149 -18.48 2.39 -9.16
N ASP A 150 -19.51 2.18 -8.33
CA ASP A 150 -20.34 3.24 -7.72
C ASP A 150 -19.96 3.61 -6.28
N TYR A 151 -18.82 3.13 -5.75
CA TYR A 151 -18.31 3.64 -4.48
C TYR A 151 -17.79 5.07 -4.68
N LEU A 152 -18.55 6.06 -4.20
CA LEU A 152 -18.17 7.47 -4.24
C LEU A 152 -16.81 7.71 -3.56
N ASP A 153 -15.88 8.33 -4.31
CA ASP A 153 -14.55 8.80 -3.90
C ASP A 153 -14.59 9.97 -2.90
N TRP A 154 -15.11 9.77 -1.68
CA TRP A 154 -15.15 10.82 -0.66
C TRP A 154 -13.78 11.13 -0.02
N TRP A 155 -12.73 10.36 -0.34
CA TRP A 155 -11.39 10.52 0.25
C TRP A 155 -10.41 11.35 -0.59
N LYS A 156 -10.77 11.75 -1.83
CA LYS A 156 -9.92 12.62 -2.65
C LYS A 156 -10.30 14.09 -2.42
N ARG A 157 -9.73 14.69 -1.38
CA ARG A 157 -9.50 16.14 -1.36
C ARG A 157 -8.31 16.54 -0.50
#